data_AF-A0A967L5L7-F1
#
_entry.id   AF-A0A967L5L7-F1
#
_cell.length_a   1.000
_cell.length_b   1.000
_cell.length_c   1.000
_cell.angle_alpha   90.00
_cell.angle_beta   90.00
_cell.angle_gamma   90.00
#
_symmetry.space_group_name_H-M   'P 1'
#
loop_
_entity.id
_entity.type
_entity.pdbx_description
1 polymer ?
#
loop_
_entity_poly.entity_id
_entity_poly.type
_entity_poly.pdbx_seq_one_letter_code
_entity_poly.pdbx_strand_id
1 'polypeptide(L)'
;MTTATAAIVEANSLTRTDSGVWVREGEVASEDFRYSDGERAETYLEEVISAASDRSTFSPELERAIIDWPSEYHLSSKRSNLLRILDLGSAQRVLELGCGCGAVSRFL
;
A
#
# COMPACT_ATOMS: atom_id res chain seq x y z
N MET A 1 -28.61 20.32 -3.02
CA MET A 1 -27.70 19.40 -3.71
C MET A 1 -27.59 18.16 -2.86
N THR A 2 -28.22 17.06 -3.27
CA THR A 2 -28.19 15.80 -2.55
C THR A 2 -26.81 15.18 -2.76
N THR A 3 -25.98 15.16 -1.73
CA THR A 3 -24.71 14.43 -1.77
C THR A 3 -25.05 12.96 -1.96
N ALA A 4 -24.75 12.39 -3.13
CA ALA A 4 -24.96 10.97 -3.36
C ALA A 4 -24.03 10.21 -2.40
N THR A 5 -24.60 9.59 -1.38
CA THR A 5 -23.88 8.69 -0.48
C THR A 5 -23.41 7.51 -1.31
N ALA A 6 -22.13 7.13 -1.20
CA ALA A 6 -21.58 6.02 -1.98
C ALA A 6 -22.36 4.73 -1.68
N ALA A 7 -22.70 3.96 -2.71
CA ALA A 7 -23.49 2.73 -2.57
C ALA A 7 -22.91 1.75 -1.53
N ILE A 8 -21.58 1.76 -1.34
CA ILE A 8 -20.91 0.95 -0.33
C ILE A 8 -21.24 1.36 1.11
N VAL A 9 -21.50 2.65 1.36
CA VAL A 9 -21.87 3.16 2.69
C VAL A 9 -23.29 2.75 3.03
N GLU A 10 -24.22 2.90 2.08
CA GLU A 10 -25.62 2.51 2.26
C GLU A 10 -25.78 0.99 2.40
N ALA A 11 -25.09 0.20 1.58
CA ALA A 11 -25.20 -1.26 1.59
C ALA A 11 -24.56 -1.93 2.81
N ASN A 12 -23.66 -1.24 3.53
CA ASN A 12 -22.91 -1.83 4.65
C ASN A 12 -23.13 -1.10 5.97
N SER A 13 -24.09 -0.17 6.05
CA SER A 13 -24.38 0.64 7.25
C SER A 13 -23.11 1.24 7.86
N LEU A 14 -22.30 1.94 7.05
CA LEU A 14 -21.02 2.46 7.49
C LEU A 14 -21.13 3.88 8.07
N THR A 15 -20.46 4.13 9.18
CA THR A 15 -20.25 5.46 9.77
C THR A 15 -18.76 5.82 9.73
N ARG A 16 -18.44 7.10 9.52
CA ARG A 16 -17.05 7.58 9.48
C ARG A 16 -16.64 8.10 10.85
N THR A 17 -15.52 7.62 11.37
CA THR A 17 -14.93 8.07 12.63
C THR A 17 -14.22 9.42 12.48
N ASP A 18 -13.87 10.04 13.60
CA ASP A 18 -13.08 11.28 13.63
C ASP A 18 -11.67 11.10 13.04
N SER A 19 -11.11 9.88 13.14
CA SER A 19 -9.85 9.51 12.47
C SER A 19 -9.98 9.30 10.96
N GLY A 20 -11.20 9.40 10.42
CA GLY A 20 -11.48 9.25 9.00
C GLY A 20 -11.66 7.82 8.52
N VAL A 21 -11.68 6.84 9.43
CA VAL A 21 -11.89 5.40 9.16
C VAL A 21 -13.39 5.11 9.11
N TRP A 22 -13.83 4.27 8.16
CA TRP A 22 -15.22 3.82 8.10
C TRP A 22 -15.40 2.52 8.88
N VAL A 23 -16.39 2.50 9.76
CA VAL A 23 -16.77 1.32 10.56
C VAL A 23 -18.24 1.02 10.39
N ARG A 24 -18.66 -0.21 10.72
CA ARG A 24 -20.09 -0.53 10.78
C ARG A 24 -20.76 0.23 11.91
N GLU A 25 -22.00 0.64 11.68
CA GLU A 25 -22.84 1.23 12.70
C GLU A 25 -22.96 0.30 13.91
N GLY A 26 -22.69 0.84 15.10
CA GLY A 26 -22.66 0.06 16.35
C GLY A 26 -21.32 -0.61 16.67
N GLU A 27 -20.36 -0.61 15.74
CA GLU A 27 -18.97 -1.02 16.03
C GLU A 27 -18.15 0.20 16.46
N VAL A 28 -17.40 0.05 17.55
CA VAL A 28 -16.41 1.05 17.95
C VAL A 28 -15.15 0.78 17.13
N ALA A 29 -14.70 1.78 16.37
CA ALA A 29 -13.40 1.70 15.71
C ALA A 29 -12.32 1.42 16.77
N SER A 30 -11.52 0.36 16.57
CA SER A 30 -10.34 0.20 17.41
C SER A 30 -9.47 1.45 17.22
N GLU A 31 -9.04 2.09 18.31
CA GLU A 31 -8.17 3.27 18.25
C GLU A 31 -6.86 2.99 17.47
N ASP A 32 -6.51 1.71 17.33
CA ASP A 32 -5.27 1.18 16.76
C ASP A 32 -5.28 0.85 15.26
N PHE A 33 -6.21 1.39 14.45
CA PHE A 33 -6.10 1.27 12.99
C PHE A 33 -5.03 2.23 12.42
N ARG A 34 -3.81 2.12 12.94
CA ARG A 34 -2.63 2.92 12.58
C ARG A 34 -1.44 1.98 12.35
N TYR A 35 -1.47 1.24 11.24
CA TYR A 35 -0.28 0.53 10.78
C TYR A 35 0.63 1.49 10.00
N SER A 36 1.88 1.64 10.44
CA SER A 36 2.96 2.28 9.68
C SER A 36 4.26 1.57 10.05
N ASP A 37 5.15 1.39 9.08
CA ASP A 37 6.52 0.92 9.32
C ASP A 37 7.38 2.00 10.01
N GLY A 38 6.82 3.20 10.21
CA GLY A 38 7.40 4.35 10.89
C GLY A 38 7.95 5.38 9.91
N GLU A 39 7.83 6.66 10.27
CA GLU A 39 8.30 7.81 9.48
C GLU A 39 9.73 7.62 8.97
N ARG A 40 10.64 7.13 9.82
CA ARG A 40 12.04 6.89 9.44
C ARG A 40 12.19 5.89 8.30
N ALA A 41 11.37 4.84 8.27
CA ALA A 41 11.42 3.84 7.21
C ALA A 41 10.89 4.43 5.89
N GLU A 42 9.79 5.17 5.96
CA GLU A 42 9.16 5.81 4.80
C GLU A 42 10.08 6.88 4.17
N THR A 43 10.71 7.72 5.00
CA THR A 43 11.72 8.70 4.52
C THR A 43 12.92 8.02 3.88
N TYR A 44 13.44 6.95 4.49
CA TYR A 44 14.58 6.22 3.92
C TYR A 44 14.24 5.64 2.53
N LEU A 45 13.06 5.06 2.38
CA LEU A 45 12.59 4.52 1.10
C LEU A 45 12.44 5.62 0.06
N GLU A 46 11.88 6.77 0.42
CA GLU A 46 11.77 7.93 -0.46
C GLU A 46 13.15 8.38 -0.97
N GLU A 47 14.14 8.50 -0.09
CA GLU A 47 15.50 8.90 -0.44
C GLU A 47 16.15 7.92 -1.41
N VAL A 48 16.11 6.61 -1.09
CA VAL A 48 16.69 5.56 -1.94
C VAL A 48 16.05 5.53 -3.31
N ILE A 49 14.71 5.51 -3.39
CA ILE A 49 13.99 5.42 -4.66
C ILE A 49 14.20 6.71 -5.47
N SER A 50 14.20 7.87 -4.83
CA SER A 50 14.42 9.16 -5.50
C SER A 50 15.82 9.28 -6.09
N ALA A 51 16.84 8.75 -5.42
CA ALA A 51 18.21 8.76 -5.89
C ALA A 51 18.51 7.67 -6.94
N ALA A 52 17.72 6.61 -7.00
CA ALA A 52 18.00 5.45 -7.86
C ALA A 52 17.88 5.78 -9.35
N SER A 53 18.85 5.30 -10.13
CA SER A 53 18.82 5.38 -11.61
C SER A 53 17.91 4.31 -12.21
N ASP A 54 17.96 3.09 -11.68
CA ASP A 54 17.08 1.98 -12.03
C ASP A 54 16.00 1.79 -10.96
N ARG A 55 14.78 2.27 -11.27
CA ARG A 55 13.59 2.12 -10.42
C ARG A 55 12.71 0.92 -10.82
N SER A 56 13.19 0.03 -11.69
CA SER A 56 12.43 -1.14 -12.11
C SER A 56 12.23 -2.14 -10.96
N THR A 57 11.22 -3.00 -11.05
CA THR A 57 10.91 -4.00 -10.02
C THR A 57 12.06 -4.96 -9.71
N PHE A 58 12.92 -5.23 -10.71
CA PHE A 58 14.04 -6.16 -10.61
C PHE A 58 15.39 -5.46 -10.44
N SER A 59 15.39 -4.17 -10.08
CA SER A 59 16.59 -3.35 -9.94
C SER A 59 17.56 -3.93 -8.90
N PRO A 60 18.76 -4.38 -9.31
CA PRO A 60 19.81 -4.75 -8.37
C PRO A 60 20.37 -3.54 -7.61
N GLU A 61 20.16 -2.32 -8.13
CA GLU A 61 20.52 -1.08 -7.43
C GLU A 61 19.68 -0.91 -6.17
N LEU A 62 18.35 -1.05 -6.29
CA LEU A 62 17.45 -0.98 -5.13
C LEU A 62 17.68 -2.12 -4.14
N GLU A 63 17.92 -3.35 -4.62
CA GLU A 63 18.16 -4.50 -3.73
C GLU A 63 19.44 -4.34 -2.88
N ARG A 64 20.45 -3.61 -3.38
CA ARG A 64 21.66 -3.29 -2.60
C ARG A 64 21.44 -2.24 -1.51
N ALA A 65 20.35 -1.49 -1.56
CA ALA A 65 19.99 -0.49 -0.57
C ALA A 65 19.11 -1.08 0.57
N ILE A 66 19.02 -2.40 0.69
CA ILE A 66 18.33 -3.05 1.82
C ILE A 66 19.22 -2.97 3.05
N ILE A 67 18.69 -2.41 4.15
CA ILE A 67 19.39 -2.24 5.43
C ILE A 67 18.64 -2.87 6.62
N ASP A 68 17.37 -3.20 6.44
CA ASP A 68 16.47 -3.72 7.46
C ASP A 68 15.25 -4.38 6.81
N TRP A 69 14.28 -4.79 7.64
CA TRP A 69 13.09 -5.47 7.16
C TRP A 69 12.13 -4.56 6.35
N PRO A 70 11.79 -3.33 6.77
CA PRO A 70 10.99 -2.41 5.95
C PRO A 70 11.59 -2.13 4.57
N SER A 71 12.91 -1.95 4.49
CA SER A 71 13.61 -1.79 3.21
C SER A 71 13.65 -3.08 2.39
N GLU A 72 13.83 -4.26 3.01
CA GLU A 72 13.72 -5.54 2.30
C GLU A 72 12.34 -5.72 1.67
N TYR A 73 11.28 -5.43 2.43
CA TYR A 73 9.90 -5.56 1.98
C TYR A 73 9.63 -4.74 0.70
N HIS A 74 10.14 -3.51 0.65
CA HIS A 74 9.87 -2.58 -0.44
C HIS A 74 10.85 -2.66 -1.60
N LEU A 75 12.13 -2.95 -1.34
CA LEU A 75 13.20 -2.86 -2.35
C LEU A 75 13.56 -4.21 -2.97
N SER A 76 13.29 -5.34 -2.29
CA SER A 76 13.57 -6.65 -2.88
C SER A 76 12.59 -6.99 -3.99
N SER A 77 13.12 -7.57 -5.08
CA SER A 77 12.30 -8.14 -6.15
C SER A 77 11.46 -9.34 -5.70
N LYS A 78 11.82 -10.00 -4.59
CA LYS A 78 11.19 -11.24 -4.11
C LYS A 78 9.70 -11.07 -3.81
N ARG A 79 9.26 -9.87 -3.39
CA ARG A 79 7.86 -9.62 -3.05
C ARG A 79 6.93 -9.82 -4.25
N SER A 80 7.41 -9.50 -5.45
CA SER A 80 6.67 -9.71 -6.71
C SER A 80 6.33 -11.18 -6.98
N ASN A 81 7.08 -12.13 -6.41
CA ASN A 81 6.83 -13.56 -6.58
C ASN A 81 5.45 -13.99 -6.09
N LEU A 82 4.86 -13.26 -5.15
CA LEU A 82 3.51 -13.53 -4.64
C LEU A 82 2.44 -13.32 -5.71
N LEU A 83 2.63 -12.34 -6.59
CA LEU A 83 1.66 -12.00 -7.64
C LEU A 83 2.01 -12.59 -9.00
N ARG A 84 3.29 -12.87 -9.26
CA ARG A 84 3.75 -13.39 -10.56
C ARG A 84 3.07 -14.70 -10.97
N ILE A 85 2.65 -15.51 -10.01
CA ILE A 85 1.94 -16.77 -10.29
C ILE A 85 0.48 -16.58 -10.70
N LEU A 86 -0.12 -15.42 -10.39
CA LEU A 86 -1.54 -15.18 -10.61
C LEU A 86 -1.88 -14.85 -12.07
N ASP A 87 -0.88 -14.75 -12.95
CA ASP A 87 -1.01 -14.34 -14.36
C ASP A 87 -2.04 -13.22 -14.56
N LEU A 88 -1.74 -12.06 -13.96
CA LEU A 88 -2.64 -10.91 -13.99
C LEU A 88 -2.80 -10.31 -15.41
N GLY A 89 -2.11 -10.87 -16.41
CA GLY A 89 -2.29 -10.59 -17.82
C GLY A 89 -2.30 -9.09 -18.15
N SER A 90 -3.29 -8.68 -18.94
CA SER A 90 -3.52 -7.28 -19.31
C SER A 90 -4.52 -6.59 -18.37
N ALA A 91 -4.46 -6.83 -17.06
CA ALA A 91 -5.33 -6.17 -16.10
C ALA A 91 -5.22 -4.64 -16.27
N GLN A 92 -6.23 -4.03 -16.91
CA GLN A 92 -6.15 -2.61 -17.28
C GLN A 92 -6.37 -1.68 -16.07
N ARG A 93 -6.91 -2.21 -14.98
CA ARG A 93 -7.25 -1.46 -13.76
C ARG A 93 -7.06 -2.35 -12.54
N VAL A 94 -6.12 -1.99 -11.68
CA VAL A 94 -5.85 -2.68 -10.41
C VAL A 94 -6.02 -1.68 -9.27
N LEU A 95 -6.62 -2.13 -8.17
CA LEU A 95 -6.73 -1.37 -6.93
C LEU A 95 -6.00 -2.15 -5.84
N GLU A 96 -4.92 -1.57 -5.32
CA GLU A 96 -4.23 -2.06 -4.13
C GLU A 96 -4.71 -1.27 -2.91
N LEU A 97 -5.40 -1.93 -1.98
CA LEU A 97 -5.83 -1.33 -0.73
C LEU A 97 -4.70 -1.46 0.30
N GLY A 98 -4.23 -0.32 0.84
CA GLY A 98 -3.13 -0.31 1.80
C GLY A 98 -1.78 -0.64 1.16
N CYS A 99 -1.43 0.05 0.07
CA CYS A 99 -0.22 -0.23 -0.69
C CYS A 99 1.11 0.20 -0.02
N GLY A 100 1.06 0.93 1.10
CA GLY A 100 2.25 1.49 1.74
C GLY A 100 3.06 2.35 0.75
N CYS A 101 4.38 2.12 0.66
CA CYS A 101 5.23 2.77 -0.35
C CYS A 101 5.21 2.05 -1.71
N GLY A 102 4.19 1.23 -1.99
CA GLY A 102 3.94 0.65 -3.31
C GLY A 102 4.84 -0.53 -3.71
N ALA A 103 5.29 -1.34 -2.75
CA ALA A 103 6.16 -2.50 -3.01
C ALA A 103 5.59 -3.46 -4.07
N VAL A 104 4.27 -3.67 -4.02
CA VAL A 104 3.54 -4.56 -4.93
C VAL A 104 2.99 -3.79 -6.12
N SER A 105 2.40 -2.61 -5.92
CA SER A 105 2.00 -1.70 -7.01
C SER A 105 3.12 -1.47 -8.03
N ARG A 106 4.39 -1.39 -7.63
CA ARG A 106 5.52 -1.23 -8.55
C ARG A 106 5.70 -2.41 -9.52
N PHE A 107 5.22 -3.60 -9.18
CA PHE A 107 5.26 -4.78 -10.05
C PHE A 107 4.10 -4.84 -11.06
N LEU A 108 2.96 -4.23 -10.71
CA LEU A 108 1.71 -4.28 -11.46
C LEU A 108 1.68 -3.22 -12.58
#